data_AF-A0A7S2P7K8-F1
#
_entry.id   AF-A0A7S2P7K8-F1
#
_cell.length_a   1.000
_cell.length_b   1.000
_cell.length_c   1.000
_cell.angle_alpha   90.00
_cell.angle_beta   90.00
_cell.angle_gamma   90.00
#
_symmetry.space_group_name_H-M   'P 1'
#
loop_
_entity.id
_entity.type
_entity.pdbx_description
1 polymer ?
#
loop_
_entity_poly.entity_id
_entity_poly.type
_entity_poly.pdbx_seq_one_letter_code
_entity_poly.pdbx_strand_id
1 'polypeptide(L)'
;GSFLQGFLPGLALTIFQSILPSICGAIASFRGLESVAWIDADAFKSFFYFQLFNFYLASAIGGAFIASAEEIADEPTSIVSLLSESLPGQALTFMSYIMLISLSTFPILLTNISSLIVGALKLKYLAKTEYEKEEA
;
A
#
# COMPACT_ATOMS: atom_id res chain seq x y z
N GLY A 1 17.28 -23.45 1.72
CA GLY A 1 15.90 -22.93 1.82
C GLY A 1 15.85 -21.42 1.72
N SER A 2 16.39 -20.83 0.65
CA SER A 2 16.46 -19.38 0.44
C SER A 2 15.12 -18.76 0.03
N PHE A 3 14.21 -19.55 -0.55
CA PHE A 3 12.89 -19.06 -0.97
C PHE A 3 12.04 -18.59 0.22
N LEU A 4 12.02 -19.36 1.32
CA LEU A 4 11.30 -18.97 2.54
C LEU A 4 11.92 -17.73 3.20
N GLN A 5 13.26 -17.59 3.18
CA GLN A 5 13.93 -16.48 3.85
C GLN A 5 13.75 -15.14 3.14
N GLY A 6 13.63 -15.13 1.81
CA GLY A 6 13.35 -13.92 1.03
C GLY A 6 11.86 -13.61 0.86
N PHE A 7 11.00 -14.63 0.78
CA PHE A 7 9.57 -14.46 0.52
C PHE A 7 8.77 -14.13 1.78
N LEU A 8 9.10 -14.77 2.91
CA LEU A 8 8.34 -14.64 4.15
C LEU A 8 8.31 -13.19 4.70
N PRO A 9 9.41 -12.41 4.68
CA PRO A 9 9.38 -11.01 5.11
C PRO A 9 8.46 -10.16 4.22
N GLY A 10 8.53 -10.34 2.89
CA GLY A 10 7.69 -9.60 1.95
C GLY A 10 6.20 -9.90 2.10
N LEU A 11 5.86 -11.17 2.36
CA LEU A 11 4.48 -11.59 2.59
C LEU A 11 3.96 -11.08 3.94
N ALA A 12 4.74 -11.17 5.00
CA ALA A 12 4.39 -10.60 6.31
C ALA A 12 4.15 -9.08 6.21
N LEU A 13 5.02 -8.38 5.46
CA LEU A 13 4.89 -6.94 5.24
C LEU A 13 3.61 -6.60 4.46
N THR A 14 3.29 -7.36 3.42
CA THR A 14 2.08 -7.17 2.61
C THR A 14 0.81 -7.37 3.44
N ILE A 15 0.79 -8.40 4.30
CA ILE A 15 -0.33 -8.64 5.22
C ILE A 15 -0.47 -7.48 6.20
N PHE A 16 0.64 -7.02 6.78
CA PHE A 16 0.63 -5.88 7.69
C PHE A 16 0.05 -4.62 7.01
N GLN A 17 0.46 -4.33 5.78
CA GLN A 17 -0.04 -3.23 4.97
C GLN A 17 -1.55 -3.35 4.68
N SER A 18 -2.06 -4.55 4.46
CA SER A 18 -3.49 -4.76 4.24
C SER A 18 -4.35 -4.53 5.49
N ILE A 19 -3.80 -4.76 6.69
CA ILE A 19 -4.53 -4.63 7.96
C ILE A 19 -4.46 -3.17 8.47
N LEU A 20 -3.42 -2.45 8.10
CA LEU A 20 -3.14 -1.09 8.58
C LEU A 20 -4.30 -0.10 8.36
N PRO A 21 -4.97 -0.01 7.18
CA PRO A 21 -6.11 0.88 6.98
C PRO A 21 -7.26 0.60 7.96
N SER A 22 -7.52 -0.67 8.26
CA SER A 22 -8.57 -1.08 9.20
C SER A 22 -8.24 -0.65 10.63
N ILE A 23 -6.97 -0.73 11.04
CA ILE A 23 -6.52 -0.26 12.35
C ILE A 23 -6.68 1.26 12.43
N CYS A 24 -6.22 2.00 11.41
CA CYS A 24 -6.37 3.46 11.35
C CYS A 24 -7.85 3.88 11.35
N GLY A 25 -8.71 3.17 10.62
CA GLY A 25 -10.16 3.40 10.60
C GLY A 25 -10.82 3.13 11.95
N ALA A 26 -10.41 2.07 12.65
CA ALA A 26 -10.91 1.77 14.00
C ALA A 26 -10.50 2.89 14.98
N ILE A 27 -9.23 3.30 14.98
CA ILE A 27 -8.73 4.39 15.82
C ILE A 27 -9.48 5.70 15.53
N ALA A 28 -9.72 6.03 14.26
CA ALA A 28 -10.47 7.21 13.87
C ALA A 28 -11.93 7.15 14.32
N SER A 29 -12.56 5.97 14.26
CA SER A 29 -13.93 5.76 14.75
C SER A 29 -14.05 5.96 16.26
N PHE A 30 -13.02 5.58 17.04
CA PHE A 30 -12.98 5.82 18.48
C PHE A 30 -12.85 7.31 18.87
N ARG A 31 -12.50 8.21 17.93
CA ARG A 31 -12.37 9.65 18.19
C ARG A 31 -13.70 10.40 18.27
N GLY A 32 -14.83 9.73 18.00
CA GLY A 32 -16.18 10.29 18.20
C GLY A 32 -16.53 11.43 17.23
N LEU A 33 -16.00 11.42 16.01
CA LEU A 33 -16.32 12.41 14.98
C LEU A 33 -17.76 12.21 14.48
N GLU A 34 -18.48 13.31 14.27
CA GLU A 34 -19.93 13.30 13.97
C GLU A 34 -20.28 12.81 12.56
N SER A 35 -19.33 12.85 11.62
CA SER A 35 -19.53 12.43 10.23
C SER A 35 -18.56 11.34 9.82
N VAL A 36 -19.07 10.35 9.09
CA VAL A 36 -18.28 9.28 8.46
C VAL A 36 -17.20 9.86 7.56
N ALA A 37 -17.49 10.92 6.81
CA ALA A 37 -16.50 11.57 5.94
C ALA A 37 -15.32 12.17 6.72
N TRP A 38 -15.57 12.70 7.93
CA TRP A 38 -14.52 13.22 8.80
C TRP A 38 -13.69 12.08 9.41
N ILE A 39 -14.34 10.95 9.77
CA ILE A 39 -13.66 9.74 10.24
C ILE A 39 -12.72 9.20 9.15
N ASP A 40 -13.22 9.06 7.93
CA ASP A 40 -12.45 8.53 6.80
C ASP A 40 -11.28 9.45 6.45
N ALA A 41 -11.50 10.78 6.47
CA ALA A 41 -10.43 11.74 6.24
C ALA A 41 -9.34 11.68 7.33
N ASP A 42 -9.71 11.48 8.60
CA ASP A 42 -8.74 11.33 9.70
C ASP A 42 -7.97 10.02 9.64
N ALA A 43 -8.66 8.92 9.33
CA ALA A 43 -8.05 7.62 9.08
C ALA A 43 -7.06 7.68 7.92
N PHE A 44 -7.44 8.32 6.81
CA PHE A 44 -6.60 8.49 5.63
C PHE A 44 -5.36 9.34 5.91
N LYS A 45 -5.51 10.49 6.61
CA LYS A 45 -4.37 11.32 7.02
C LYS A 45 -3.39 10.54 7.89
N SER A 46 -3.90 9.82 8.89
CA SER A 46 -3.07 9.03 9.81
C SER A 46 -2.34 7.89 9.08
N PHE A 47 -3.05 7.18 8.20
CA PHE A 47 -2.47 6.15 7.34
C PHE A 47 -1.39 6.71 6.42
N PHE A 48 -1.66 7.85 5.77
CA PHE A 48 -0.71 8.51 4.87
C PHE A 48 0.60 8.88 5.58
N TYR A 49 0.54 9.53 6.74
CA TYR A 49 1.75 9.90 7.47
C TYR A 49 2.53 8.67 7.92
N PHE A 50 1.85 7.62 8.40
CA PHE A 50 2.51 6.39 8.78
C PHE A 50 3.25 5.76 7.59
N GLN A 51 2.59 5.67 6.44
CA GLN A 51 3.18 5.11 5.23
C GLN A 51 4.35 5.94 4.71
N LEU A 52 4.21 7.26 4.73
CA LEU A 52 5.24 8.18 4.27
C LEU A 52 6.53 8.03 5.07
N PHE A 53 6.44 8.08 6.41
CA PHE A 53 7.63 8.03 7.26
C PHE A 53 8.18 6.62 7.46
N ASN A 54 7.33 5.60 7.62
CA ASN A 54 7.81 4.25 7.99
C ASN A 54 8.12 3.36 6.79
N PHE A 55 7.44 3.54 5.66
CA PHE A 55 7.62 2.66 4.51
C PHE A 55 8.33 3.39 3.38
N TYR A 56 7.87 4.58 3.03
CA TYR A 56 8.41 5.31 1.89
C TYR A 56 9.78 5.89 2.20
N LEU A 57 9.91 6.65 3.28
CA LEU A 57 11.18 7.26 3.69
C LEU A 57 12.20 6.18 4.08
N ALA A 58 11.76 5.13 4.78
CA ALA A 58 12.62 4.00 5.11
C ALA A 58 13.10 3.24 3.87
N SER A 59 12.27 3.08 2.83
CA SER A 59 12.68 2.48 1.56
C SER A 59 13.60 3.39 0.75
N ALA A 60 13.30 4.70 0.73
CA ALA A 60 14.08 5.70 0.02
C ALA A 60 15.50 5.84 0.60
N ILE A 61 15.62 5.87 1.92
CA ILE A 61 16.90 6.07 2.62
C ILE A 61 17.55 4.74 2.94
N GLY A 62 16.80 3.74 3.41
CA GLY A 62 17.35 2.51 3.99
C GLY A 62 18.20 1.68 3.03
N GLY A 63 17.87 1.66 1.73
CA GLY A 63 18.71 0.97 0.73
C GLY A 63 20.11 1.57 0.61
N ALA A 64 20.20 2.91 0.60
CA ALA A 64 21.47 3.63 0.54
C ALA A 64 22.19 3.61 1.90
N PHE A 65 21.44 3.75 2.99
CA PHE A 65 22.00 3.81 4.34
C PHE A 65 22.61 2.49 4.78
N ILE A 66 22.03 1.35 4.40
CA ILE A 66 22.56 0.02 4.75
C ILE A 66 23.81 -0.30 3.91
N ALA A 67 23.79 0.02 2.61
CA ALA A 67 24.93 -0.23 1.73
C ALA A 67 26.15 0.65 2.07
N SER A 68 25.90 1.86 2.55
CA SER A 68 26.94 2.83 2.90
C SER A 68 27.12 3.00 4.41
N ALA A 69 26.52 2.14 5.25
CA ALA A 69 26.58 2.26 6.71
C ALA A 69 28.01 2.25 7.24
N GLU A 70 28.87 1.43 6.63
CA GLU A 70 30.28 1.29 6.98
C GLU A 70 31.08 2.54 6.58
N GLU A 71 30.81 3.09 5.39
CA GLU A 71 31.44 4.29 4.85
C GLU A 71 31.00 5.57 5.57
N ILE A 72 29.75 5.62 6.05
CA ILE A 72 29.20 6.70 6.88
C ILE A 72 29.80 6.68 8.29
N ALA A 73 30.13 5.49 8.82
CA ALA A 73 30.76 5.37 10.14
C ALA A 73 32.19 5.91 10.14
N ASP A 74 32.91 5.73 9.03
CA ASP A 74 34.27 6.24 8.85
C ASP A 74 34.30 7.73 8.45
N GLU A 75 33.36 8.18 7.61
CA GLU A 75 33.28 9.59 7.19
C GLU A 75 31.83 10.12 7.15
N PRO A 76 31.31 10.72 8.24
CA PRO A 76 29.92 11.16 8.33
C PRO A 76 29.55 12.31 7.39
N THR A 77 30.55 13.02 6.84
CA THR A 77 30.33 14.08 5.84
C THR A 77 29.85 13.53 4.50
N SER A 78 30.11 12.25 4.21
CA SER A 78 29.76 11.59 2.94
C SER A 78 28.27 11.29 2.78
N ILE A 79 27.47 11.41 3.85
CA ILE A 79 26.02 11.13 3.83
C ILE A 79 25.31 11.96 2.76
N VAL A 80 25.66 13.25 2.61
CA VAL A 80 24.99 14.15 1.67
C VAL A 80 25.29 13.75 0.22
N SER A 81 26.55 13.39 -0.09
CA SER A 81 26.94 12.90 -1.42
C SER A 81 26.28 11.56 -1.74
N LEU A 82 26.26 10.63 -0.78
CA LEU A 82 25.64 9.32 -0.94
C LEU A 82 24.13 9.41 -1.16
N LEU A 83 23.42 10.28 -0.44
CA LEU A 83 22.01 10.54 -0.69
C LEU A 83 21.79 11.16 -2.08
N SER A 84 22.67 12.08 -2.50
CA SER A 84 22.54 12.74 -3.80
C SER A 84 22.72 11.80 -4.99
N GLU A 85 23.56 10.77 -4.86
CA GLU A 85 23.74 9.74 -5.90
C GLU A 85 22.66 8.67 -5.89
N SER A 86 22.18 8.27 -4.71
CA SER A 86 21.22 7.17 -4.57
C SER A 86 19.76 7.58 -4.79
N LEU A 87 19.38 8.82 -4.43
CA LEU A 87 18.01 9.31 -4.58
C LEU A 87 17.48 9.26 -6.02
N PRO A 88 18.23 9.68 -7.06
CA PRO A 88 17.77 9.57 -8.44
C PRO A 88 17.47 8.12 -8.87
N GLY A 89 18.27 7.15 -8.41
CA GLY A 89 18.04 5.73 -8.66
C GLY A 89 16.73 5.22 -8.03
N GLN A 90 16.50 5.58 -6.77
CA GLN A 90 15.26 5.22 -6.07
C GLN A 90 14.02 5.89 -6.69
N ALA A 91 14.16 7.12 -7.20
CA ALA A 91 13.07 7.84 -7.87
C ALA A 91 12.58 7.12 -9.13
N LEU A 92 13.49 6.52 -9.93
CA LEU A 92 13.12 5.71 -11.10
C LEU A 92 12.30 4.49 -10.69
N THR A 93 12.73 3.77 -9.65
CA THR A 93 11.98 2.63 -9.11
C THR A 93 10.58 3.02 -8.64
N PHE A 94 10.45 4.16 -7.95
CA PHE A 94 9.15 4.66 -7.53
C PHE A 94 8.25 5.08 -8.70
N MET A 95 8.80 5.73 -9.74
CA MET A 95 8.04 6.06 -10.94
C MET A 95 7.52 4.79 -11.64
N SER A 96 8.36 3.77 -11.82
CA SER A 96 7.93 2.48 -12.38
C SER A 96 6.88 1.79 -11.52
N TYR A 97 7.00 1.85 -10.20
CA TYR A 97 6.01 1.30 -9.26
C TYR A 97 4.65 2.00 -9.37
N ILE A 98 4.63 3.34 -9.39
CA ILE A 98 3.40 4.13 -9.56
C ILE A 98 2.75 3.83 -10.92
N MET A 99 3.57 3.72 -11.98
CA MET A 99 3.09 3.37 -13.31
C MET A 99 2.42 1.99 -13.31
N LEU A 100 3.06 0.99 -12.69
CA LEU A 100 2.54 -0.37 -12.57
C LEU A 100 1.22 -0.42 -11.80
N ILE A 101 1.15 0.24 -10.64
CA ILE A 101 -0.07 0.26 -9.83
C ILE A 101 -1.18 0.99 -10.56
N SER A 102 -0.90 2.15 -11.13
CA SER A 102 -1.90 2.92 -11.87
C SER A 102 -2.50 2.05 -12.99
N LEU A 103 -1.64 1.45 -13.81
CA LEU A 103 -2.06 0.59 -14.90
C LEU A 103 -2.81 -0.67 -14.43
N SER A 104 -2.51 -1.20 -13.24
CA SER A 104 -3.18 -2.40 -12.71
C SER A 104 -4.51 -2.06 -12.01
N THR A 105 -4.55 -0.98 -11.24
CA THR A 105 -5.68 -0.59 -10.40
C THR A 105 -6.81 0.01 -11.21
N PHE A 106 -6.53 0.85 -12.23
CA PHE A 106 -7.60 1.44 -13.05
C PHE A 106 -8.48 0.38 -13.75
N PRO A 107 -7.92 -0.64 -14.44
CA PRO A 107 -8.73 -1.72 -15.01
C PRO A 107 -9.53 -2.51 -13.99
N ILE A 108 -8.96 -2.77 -12.80
CA ILE A 108 -9.63 -3.50 -11.72
C ILE A 108 -10.84 -2.72 -11.20
N LEU A 109 -10.68 -1.40 -11.01
CA LEU A 109 -11.78 -0.52 -10.60
C LEU A 109 -12.85 -0.40 -11.69
N LEU A 110 -12.45 -0.24 -12.95
CA LEU A 110 -13.36 -0.11 -14.09
C LEU A 110 -14.18 -1.39 -14.32
N THR A 111 -13.55 -2.56 -14.19
CA THR A 111 -14.24 -3.83 -14.34
C THR A 111 -15.07 -4.22 -13.11
N ASN A 112 -14.87 -3.53 -11.97
CA ASN A 112 -15.51 -3.82 -10.68
C ASN A 112 -15.63 -5.34 -10.45
N ILE A 113 -14.49 -6.02 -10.56
CA ILE A 113 -14.44 -7.48 -10.71
C ILE A 113 -15.11 -8.21 -9.55
N SER A 114 -15.10 -7.60 -8.36
CA SER A 114 -15.79 -8.09 -7.17
C SER A 114 -17.31 -8.13 -7.37
N SER A 115 -17.89 -7.05 -7.89
CA SER A 115 -19.32 -6.99 -8.19
C SER A 115 -19.71 -7.97 -9.30
N LEU A 116 -18.89 -8.11 -10.35
CA LEU A 116 -19.15 -9.06 -11.44
C LEU A 116 -19.10 -10.52 -10.97
N ILE A 117 -18.13 -10.89 -10.13
CA ILE A 117 -18.03 -12.25 -9.59
C ILE A 117 -19.23 -12.54 -8.68
N VAL A 118 -19.59 -11.62 -7.79
CA VAL A 118 -20.74 -11.77 -6.89
C VAL A 118 -22.05 -11.83 -7.68
N GLY A 119 -22.23 -10.95 -8.68
CA GLY A 119 -23.39 -10.95 -9.58
C GLY A 119 -23.49 -12.26 -10.37
N ALA A 120 -22.40 -12.72 -10.98
CA ALA A 120 -22.37 -13.98 -11.72
C ALA A 120 -22.65 -15.21 -10.83
N LEU A 121 -22.13 -15.23 -9.60
CA LEU A 121 -22.43 -16.28 -8.61
C LEU A 121 -23.90 -16.23 -8.16
N LYS A 122 -24.45 -15.04 -7.90
CA LYS A 122 -25.86 -14.84 -7.54
C LYS A 122 -26.78 -15.29 -8.68
N LEU A 123 -26.49 -14.92 -9.92
CA LEU A 123 -27.24 -15.35 -11.10
C LEU A 123 -27.18 -16.87 -11.32
N LYS A 124 -26.03 -17.49 -11.05
CA LYS A 124 -25.83 -18.93 -11.27
C LYS A 124 -26.44 -19.82 -10.18
N TYR A 125 -26.45 -19.37 -8.92
CA TYR A 125 -26.86 -20.20 -7.78
C TYR A 125 -28.11 -19.72 -7.03
N LEU A 126 -28.47 -18.43 -7.09
CA LEU A 126 -29.51 -17.82 -6.25
C LEU A 126 -30.70 -17.26 -7.04
N ALA A 127 -30.53 -16.85 -8.30
CA ALA A 127 -31.60 -16.20 -9.06
C ALA A 127 -32.75 -17.18 -9.39
N LYS A 128 -33.87 -17.03 -8.69
CA LYS A 128 -35.12 -17.78 -8.96
C LYS A 128 -36.24 -16.91 -9.55
N THR A 129 -36.10 -15.58 -9.55
CA THR A 129 -37.12 -14.62 -10.03
C THR A 129 -36.54 -13.55 -10.95
N GLU A 130 -37.32 -13.09 -11.94
CA GLU A 130 -36.90 -12.11 -12.98
C GLU A 130 -36.38 -10.79 -12.38
N TYR A 131 -36.87 -10.37 -11.22
CA TYR A 131 -36.45 -9.14 -10.52
C TYR A 131 -35.00 -9.21 -9.99
N GLU A 132 -34.53 -10.38 -9.54
CA GLU A 132 -33.15 -10.57 -9.06
C GLU A 132 -32.14 -10.63 -10.21
N LYS A 133 -32.60 -10.79 -11.46
CA LYS A 133 -31.75 -10.74 -12.65
C LYS A 133 -31.52 -9.30 -13.14
N GLU A 134 -32.38 -8.35 -12.77
CA GLU A 134 -32.23 -6.92 -13.09
C GLU A 134 -31.34 -6.18 -12.08
N GLU A 135 -31.24 -6.66 -10.83
CA GLU A 135 -30.38 -6.07 -9.77
C GLU A 135 -28.94 -6.60 -9.73
N ALA A 136 -28.63 -7.68 -10.46
CA ALA A 136 -27.33 -8.35 -10.48
C ALA A 136 -26.42 -7.89 -11.64
#